data_AF-A0A933PB52-F1
#
_entry.id   AF-A0A933PB52-F1
#
_cell.length_a   1.000
_cell.length_b   1.000
_cell.length_c   1.000
_cell.angle_alpha   90.00
_cell.angle_beta   90.00
_cell.angle_gamma   90.00
#
_symmetry.space_group_name_H-M   'P 1'
#
loop_
_entity.id
_entity.type
_entity.pdbx_description
1 polymer ?
#
loop_
_entity_poly.entity_id
_entity_poly.type
_entity_poly.pdbx_seq_one_letter_code
_entity_poly.pdbx_strand_id
1 'polypeptide(L)'
;IFMPGNVDPQYSQWIAFSGTSVTLDGEQRYLDSHLSYQRACLHAIDSLTTFGYSPIQAYMILGAAPIEGRLSGVVDIPNSCSTVYIPTAIFDFPVAPSSAGPVRIDPGMGVPMSSF
;
A
#
# COMPACT_ATOMS: atom_id res chain seq x y z
N ILE A 1 20.17 -25.10 -10.16
CA ILE A 1 18.74 -24.83 -10.43
C ILE A 1 18.02 -25.01 -9.10
N PHE A 2 17.41 -23.94 -8.56
CA PHE A 2 16.59 -23.99 -7.35
C PHE A 2 15.13 -24.03 -7.79
N MET A 3 14.41 -25.07 -7.38
CA MET A 3 12.98 -25.20 -7.62
C MET A 3 12.30 -24.85 -6.29
N PRO A 4 11.59 -23.70 -6.19
CA PRO A 4 10.88 -23.34 -4.98
C PRO A 4 9.82 -24.40 -4.63
N GLY A 5 9.45 -24.46 -3.35
CA GLY A 5 8.42 -25.37 -2.84
C GLY A 5 7.05 -25.08 -3.45
N ASN A 6 6.18 -26.08 -3.46
CA ASN A 6 4.81 -26.02 -4.00
C ASN A 6 3.79 -25.36 -3.04
N VAL A 7 4.26 -24.53 -2.11
CA VAL A 7 3.44 -23.90 -1.07
C VAL A 7 3.61 -22.39 -1.19
N ASP A 8 2.49 -21.67 -1.28
CA ASP A 8 2.50 -20.22 -1.31
C ASP A 8 3.08 -19.64 -0.01
N PRO A 9 3.83 -18.53 -0.07
CA PRO A 9 4.19 -17.78 1.12
C PRO A 9 2.92 -17.37 1.89
N GLN A 10 2.69 -17.96 3.05
CA GLN A 10 1.55 -17.60 3.89
C GLN A 10 1.91 -16.45 4.81
N TYR A 11 1.42 -15.26 4.49
CA TYR A 11 1.50 -14.10 5.37
C TYR A 11 0.30 -14.09 6.31
N SER A 12 0.56 -14.15 7.62
CA SER A 12 -0.48 -14.19 8.66
C SER A 12 -0.91 -12.81 9.16
N GLN A 13 -0.12 -11.77 8.88
CA GLN A 13 -0.33 -10.41 9.37
C GLN A 13 -0.20 -9.38 8.26
N TRP A 14 -1.13 -8.44 8.24
CA TRP A 14 -1.29 -7.45 7.19
C TRP A 14 -1.56 -6.09 7.82
N ILE A 15 -1.02 -5.03 7.21
CA ILE A 15 -1.48 -3.67 7.42
C ILE A 15 -2.35 -3.27 6.23
N ALA A 16 -3.53 -2.71 6.51
CA ALA A 16 -4.55 -2.45 5.49
C ALA A 16 -4.80 -0.95 5.33
N PHE A 17 -4.90 -0.50 4.08
CA PHE A 17 -5.19 0.89 3.72
C PHE A 17 -6.41 0.94 2.82
N SER A 18 -7.44 1.68 3.24
CA SER A 18 -8.68 1.84 2.48
C SER A 18 -8.70 3.15 1.71
N GLY A 19 -9.35 3.14 0.54
CA GLY A 19 -9.65 4.33 -0.25
C GLY A 19 -11.11 4.36 -0.66
N THR A 20 -11.61 5.56 -0.94
CA THR A 20 -12.99 5.83 -1.38
C THR A 20 -13.00 6.53 -2.73
N SER A 21 -14.16 6.60 -3.37
CA SER A 21 -14.36 7.28 -4.66
C SER A 21 -14.33 8.81 -4.57
N VAL A 22 -13.36 9.37 -3.84
CA VAL A 22 -13.16 10.81 -3.64
C VAL A 22 -11.77 11.19 -4.13
N THR A 23 -11.69 12.21 -4.99
CA THR A 23 -10.42 12.70 -5.55
C THR A 23 -9.57 13.41 -4.48
N LEU A 24 -8.32 13.75 -4.82
CA LEU A 24 -7.42 14.46 -3.91
C LEU A 24 -7.88 15.89 -3.58
N ASP A 25 -8.61 16.52 -4.50
CA ASP A 25 -9.24 17.84 -4.35
C ASP A 25 -10.64 17.77 -3.73
N GLY A 26 -11.13 16.57 -3.36
CA GLY A 26 -12.38 16.38 -2.62
C GLY A 26 -13.62 16.21 -3.49
N GLU A 27 -13.48 16.03 -4.82
CA GLU A 27 -14.59 15.72 -5.71
C GLU A 27 -15.10 14.30 -5.46
N GLN A 28 -16.40 14.16 -5.18
CA GLN A 28 -17.06 12.86 -5.05
C GLN A 28 -17.36 12.27 -6.44
N ARG A 29 -16.84 11.09 -6.74
CA ARG A 29 -17.19 10.28 -7.92
C ARG A 29 -18.20 9.20 -7.55
N TYR A 30 -19.03 8.82 -8.51
CA TYR A 30 -20.08 7.82 -8.33
C TYR A 30 -19.53 6.40 -8.54
N LEU A 31 -19.48 5.61 -7.46
CA LEU A 31 -19.07 4.20 -7.45
C LEU A 31 -17.80 3.91 -8.27
N ASP A 32 -16.82 4.81 -8.17
CA ASP A 32 -15.56 4.71 -8.89
C ASP A 32 -14.57 3.83 -8.12
N SER A 33 -14.55 2.55 -8.49
CA SER A 33 -13.69 1.53 -7.90
C SER A 33 -12.21 1.75 -8.24
N HIS A 34 -11.91 2.28 -9.44
CA HIS A 34 -10.53 2.61 -9.83
C HIS A 34 -9.97 3.72 -8.96
N LEU A 35 -10.73 4.82 -8.80
CA LEU A 35 -10.35 5.91 -7.93
C LEU A 35 -10.19 5.42 -6.48
N SER A 36 -11.12 4.61 -5.98
CA SER A 36 -11.02 4.07 -4.62
C SER A 36 -9.74 3.24 -4.42
N TYR A 37 -9.32 2.45 -5.41
CA TYR A 37 -8.09 1.66 -5.36
C TYR A 37 -6.85 2.56 -5.43
N GLN A 38 -6.85 3.57 -6.31
CA GLN A 38 -5.79 4.57 -6.37
C GLN A 38 -5.62 5.29 -5.02
N ARG A 39 -6.72 5.67 -4.36
CA ARG A 39 -6.69 6.32 -3.04
C ARG A 39 -6.13 5.39 -1.97
N ALA A 40 -6.47 4.11 -1.99
CA ALA A 40 -5.90 3.11 -1.09
C ALA A 40 -4.36 3.00 -1.27
N CYS A 41 -3.88 2.95 -2.51
CA CYS A 41 -2.44 2.95 -2.81
C CYS A 41 -1.74 4.23 -2.34
N LEU A 42 -2.37 5.41 -2.49
CA LEU A 42 -1.79 6.67 -2.03
C LEU A 42 -1.69 6.72 -0.50
N HIS A 43 -2.73 6.28 0.22
CA HIS A 43 -2.65 6.17 1.69
C HIS A 43 -1.57 5.20 2.15
N ALA A 44 -1.38 4.08 1.44
CA ALA A 44 -0.29 3.14 1.69
C ALA A 44 1.08 3.78 1.46
N ILE A 45 1.26 4.52 0.36
CA ILE A 45 2.50 5.25 0.05
C ILE A 45 2.80 6.29 1.12
N ASP A 46 1.82 7.12 1.47
CA ASP A 46 1.95 8.15 2.51
C ASP A 46 2.37 7.52 3.83
N SER A 47 1.74 6.42 4.23
CA SER A 47 2.13 5.67 5.43
C SER A 47 3.57 5.18 5.36
N LEU A 48 4.00 4.55 4.26
CA LEU A 48 5.39 4.09 4.09
C LEU A 48 6.40 5.24 4.14
N THR A 49 6.05 6.43 3.65
CA THR A 49 6.93 7.61 3.75
C THR A 49 7.13 8.09 5.19
N THR A 50 6.16 7.83 6.09
CA THR A 50 6.32 8.15 7.53
C THR A 50 7.43 7.31 8.19
N PHE A 51 7.80 6.17 7.63
CA PHE A 51 8.93 5.37 8.08
C PHE A 51 10.27 5.83 7.49
N GLY A 52 10.26 6.55 6.36
CA GLY A 52 11.47 7.11 5.74
C GLY A 52 11.67 6.77 4.28
N TYR A 53 10.84 5.90 3.69
CA TYR A 53 10.88 5.63 2.26
C TYR A 53 10.56 6.87 1.43
N SER A 54 11.20 7.00 0.27
CA SER A 54 10.74 7.94 -0.75
C SER A 54 9.41 7.45 -1.35
N PRO A 55 8.56 8.36 -1.89
CA PRO A 55 7.30 7.95 -2.52
C PRO A 55 7.49 6.92 -3.65
N ILE A 56 8.57 7.04 -4.41
CA ILE A 56 8.89 6.11 -5.50
C ILE A 56 9.30 4.74 -4.95
N GLN A 57 10.10 4.68 -3.89
CA GLN A 57 10.42 3.41 -3.23
C GLN A 57 9.15 2.73 -2.69
N ALA A 58 8.28 3.49 -2.03
CA ALA A 58 7.00 2.98 -1.53
C ALA A 58 6.12 2.45 -2.68
N TYR A 59 6.04 3.18 -3.79
CA TYR A 59 5.33 2.73 -4.99
C TYR A 59 5.93 1.43 -5.57
N MET A 60 7.26 1.33 -5.64
CA MET A 60 7.93 0.10 -6.10
C MET A 60 7.69 -1.09 -5.17
N ILE A 61 7.59 -0.87 -3.85
CA ILE A 61 7.21 -1.92 -2.89
C ILE A 61 5.80 -2.43 -3.22
N LEU A 62 4.83 -1.55 -3.43
CA LEU A 62 3.47 -1.95 -3.79
C LEU A 62 3.41 -2.71 -5.13
N GLY A 63 4.31 -2.41 -6.07
CA GLY A 63 4.37 -3.10 -7.36
C GLY A 63 5.10 -4.45 -7.34
N ALA A 64 5.96 -4.70 -6.36
CA ALA A 64 6.84 -5.87 -6.33
C ALA A 64 6.54 -6.85 -5.18
N ALA A 65 6.08 -6.35 -4.03
CA ALA A 65 5.72 -7.18 -2.90
C ALA A 65 4.38 -7.91 -3.18
N PRO A 66 4.15 -9.08 -2.57
CA PRO A 66 2.89 -9.81 -2.67
C PRO A 66 1.78 -9.14 -1.84
N ILE A 67 1.43 -7.90 -2.22
CA ILE A 67 0.32 -7.17 -1.63
C ILE A 67 -1.02 -7.75 -2.13
N GLU A 68 -2.07 -7.56 -1.35
CA GLU A 68 -3.43 -7.88 -1.81
C GLU A 68 -4.23 -6.62 -2.07
N GLY A 69 -4.85 -6.55 -3.24
CA GLY A 69 -5.86 -5.56 -3.57
C GLY A 69 -7.26 -6.17 -3.49
N ARG A 70 -8.17 -5.53 -2.75
CA ARG A 70 -9.57 -5.98 -2.64
C ARG A 70 -10.54 -4.86 -2.96
N LEU A 71 -11.57 -5.19 -3.75
CA LEU A 71 -12.78 -4.38 -3.85
C LEU A 71 -13.67 -4.71 -2.64
N SER A 72 -13.52 -3.93 -1.58
CA SER A 72 -14.15 -4.20 -0.29
C SER A 72 -15.64 -3.89 -0.27
N GLY A 73 -16.09 -2.92 -1.08
CA GLY A 73 -17.50 -2.57 -1.23
C GLY A 73 -17.74 -1.79 -2.51
N VAL A 74 -18.80 -2.13 -3.25
CA VAL A 74 -19.14 -1.52 -4.55
C VAL A 74 -20.62 -1.10 -4.66
N VAL A 75 -21.34 -1.13 -3.54
CA VAL A 75 -22.79 -0.91 -3.50
C VAL A 75 -23.20 0.29 -2.65
N ASP A 76 -22.25 0.87 -1.90
CA ASP A 76 -22.51 1.93 -0.91
C ASP A 76 -22.50 3.32 -1.57
N ILE A 77 -23.55 3.64 -2.32
CA ILE A 77 -23.67 4.93 -3.02
C ILE A 77 -23.44 6.10 -2.04
N PRO A 78 -22.59 7.09 -2.40
CA PRO A 78 -21.91 7.25 -3.70
C PRO A 78 -20.54 6.57 -3.80
N ASN A 79 -20.03 5.93 -2.75
CA ASN A 79 -18.65 5.47 -2.66
C ASN A 79 -18.48 3.99 -3.04
N SER A 80 -17.47 3.72 -3.87
CA SER A 80 -16.78 2.43 -3.81
C SER A 80 -15.71 2.47 -2.74
N CYS A 81 -15.43 1.32 -2.15
CA CYS A 81 -14.37 1.10 -1.17
C CYS A 81 -13.42 0.03 -1.68
N SER A 82 -12.13 0.38 -1.77
CA SER A 82 -11.06 -0.57 -2.06
C SER A 82 -10.07 -0.59 -0.90
N THR A 83 -9.38 -1.71 -0.74
CA THR A 83 -8.38 -1.88 0.31
C THR A 83 -7.12 -2.55 -0.23
N VAL A 84 -5.97 -1.99 0.13
CA VAL A 84 -4.64 -2.55 -0.13
C VAL A 84 -4.11 -3.14 1.18
N TYR A 85 -3.68 -4.39 1.14
CA TYR A 85 -3.09 -5.10 2.27
C TYR A 85 -1.60 -5.32 1.99
N ILE A 86 -0.74 -4.84 2.88
CA ILE A 86 0.70 -5.06 2.82
C ILE A 86 1.07 -6.09 3.89
N PRO A 87 1.74 -7.19 3.52
CA PRO A 87 2.15 -8.20 4.49
C PRO A 87 3.25 -7.62 5.38
N THR A 88 3.06 -7.63 6.71
CA THR A 88 4.00 -6.98 7.63
C THR A 88 5.36 -7.70 7.70
N ALA A 89 5.38 -8.99 7.38
CA ALA A 89 6.58 -9.83 7.43
C ALA A 89 7.62 -9.51 6.34
N ILE A 90 7.34 -8.60 5.39
CA ILE A 90 8.33 -8.14 4.40
C ILE A 90 9.28 -7.08 4.98
N PHE A 91 9.01 -6.59 6.19
CA PHE A 91 9.80 -5.56 6.87
C PHE A 91 10.57 -6.16 8.05
N ASP A 92 11.84 -5.78 8.21
CA ASP A 92 12.68 -6.16 9.35
C ASP A 92 12.44 -5.30 10.61
N PHE A 93 11.42 -4.45 10.60
CA PHE A 93 11.06 -3.53 11.67
C PHE A 93 9.53 -3.48 11.85
N PRO A 94 9.02 -3.09 13.02
CA PRO A 94 7.59 -3.05 13.26
C PRO A 94 6.93 -1.91 12.47
N VAL A 95 6.04 -2.27 11.55
CA VAL A 95 5.22 -1.34 10.76
C VAL A 95 3.82 -1.09 11.36
N ALA A 96 3.43 -1.86 12.38
CA ALA A 96 2.15 -1.69 13.04
C ALA A 96 2.11 -0.35 13.82
N PRO A 97 0.96 0.35 13.84
CA PRO A 97 0.80 1.55 14.65
C PRO A 97 1.13 1.29 16.12
N SER A 98 1.91 2.20 16.72
CA SER A 98 2.30 2.11 18.13
C SER A 98 2.25 3.48 18.81
N SER A 99 2.15 3.51 20.13
CA SER A 99 2.18 4.76 20.92
C SER A 99 3.52 5.49 20.85
N ALA A 100 4.59 4.81 20.44
CA ALA A 100 5.91 5.40 20.25
C ALA A 100 6.06 6.14 18.90
N GLY A 101 5.04 6.10 18.04
CA GLY A 101 5.11 6.61 16.68
C GLY A 101 5.77 5.63 15.69
N PRO A 102 5.96 6.04 14.42
CA PRO A 102 6.58 5.20 13.41
C PRO A 102 8.10 5.08 13.64
N VAL A 103 8.62 3.88 13.41
CA VAL A 103 10.08 3.66 13.35
C VAL A 103 10.63 4.43 12.15
N ARG A 104 11.77 5.11 12.33
CA ARG A 104 12.47 5.78 11.23
C ARG A 104 13.60 4.88 10.72
N ILE A 105 13.62 4.65 9.41
CA ILE A 105 14.64 3.87 8.72
C ILE A 105 15.49 4.76 7.82
N ASP A 106 16.70 4.31 7.53
CA ASP A 106 17.44 4.77 6.35
C ASP A 106 16.99 3.90 5.16
N PRO A 107 16.28 4.46 4.16
CA PRO A 107 15.78 3.70 3.03
C PRO A 107 16.90 3.30 2.04
N GLY A 108 18.15 3.70 2.30
CA GLY A 108 19.28 3.44 1.42
C GLY A 108 19.20 4.18 0.10
N MET A 109 19.76 3.58 -0.94
CA MET A 109 19.79 4.19 -2.28
C MET A 109 18.38 4.31 -2.86
N GLY A 110 18.05 5.51 -3.37
CA GLY A 110 16.79 5.77 -4.05
C GLY A 110 16.65 4.96 -5.35
N VAL A 111 15.41 4.91 -5.87
CA VAL A 111 15.12 4.25 -7.16
C VAL A 111 15.76 5.06 -8.29
N PRO A 112 16.51 4.43 -9.22
CA PRO A 112 17.07 5.12 -10.38
C PRO A 112 15.98 5.78 -11.22
N MET A 113 16.18 7.05 -11.57
CA MET A 113 15.28 7.81 -12.44
C MET A 113 16.02 8.22 -13.71
N SER A 114 15.33 8.20 -14.85
CA SER A 114 15.88 8.78 -16.07
C SER A 114 15.74 10.29 -16.05
N SER A 115 16.73 11.01 -16.56
CA SER A 115 16.81 12.47 -16.58
C SER A 115 16.16 13.11 -17.81
N PHE A 116 15.17 12.45 -18.42
CA PHE A 116 14.54 12.94 -19.67
C PHE A 116 13.93 14.33 -19.50
#